data_AF-A0A933ZK13-F1
#
_entry.id   AF-A0A933ZK13-F1
#
_cell.length_a   1.000
_cell.length_b   1.000
_cell.length_c   1.000
_cell.angle_alpha   90.00
_cell.angle_beta   90.00
_cell.angle_gamma   90.00
#
_symmetry.space_group_name_H-M   'P 1'
#
loop_
_entity.id
_entity.type
_entity.pdbx_description
1 polymer ?
#
loop_
_entity_poly.entity_id
_entity_poly.type
_entity_poly.pdbx_seq_one_letter_code
_entity_poly.pdbx_strand_id
1 'polypeptide(L)'
;MNGKFQGALAGFVMLLTVPALMAACGSDDTGTTYTPPPATGGSAGQGGGGQGGSAGQAQGGSAGSDAGVGICLLNNCKTNDECKACGDGRTQCNTATKVCVACDEANGLKCPAGQKCTAYGTCIPSDKTCETDAQGEPKITCTSDGDCVACDAKHLVCDTVKGKCVGCSLSNTKNCLNSEYCKDNKCTPKCPASCSIDNDCGQCGTAPNAAHACFNHKCAKCSATFACPAGQQCINGSCVPPCGLPGPTPGTCDTNEDCLFCGVAKEGGDAGTSSWECKFPINGGNHGKCQPVATGCSDLGKGVVVLPEPWNQYTNTCSQDTDCNGVGIQYNVGKQIRDWLGSDQLDIGIGKLTIQDASVNYGMNSCADIQISETISCGVCVPCKVDTDCKPIGLDPLVGDLFKGQGLAQLAGAFLIDLLYGDIEKHDLNFFCQPVAAGYGVCVPCGNPMNVCATGTVPGSGKCDHEVCTEGTALDPKCGTCATEVCKNDAFCCDGTNGKWDSLCVGEVDKYCTSSCGGTTTKCEHDPCTVGNALDSKCSECVTAVCADDAFCCNTQSGTWDSYCVTEGKDTTKYPKCVNACGGGCVHSECETGAALKSDCSACATAVCAADDFCCKTDWDSQCVTEAKAETACSCP
;
A
#
# COMPACT_ATOMS: atom_id res chain seq x y z
N MET A 1 32.77 19.24 43.67
CA MET A 1 33.83 18.26 43.94
C MET A 1 34.60 18.06 42.65
N ASN A 2 35.86 18.51 42.62
CA ASN A 2 36.77 18.33 41.48
C ASN A 2 37.29 16.88 41.43
N GLY A 3 37.29 16.28 40.24
CA GLY A 3 38.34 15.34 39.85
C GLY A 3 37.90 13.96 39.37
N LYS A 4 38.55 13.57 38.26
CA LYS A 4 38.82 12.22 37.75
C LYS A 4 37.76 11.60 36.84
N PHE A 5 37.99 11.70 35.53
CA PHE A 5 37.98 10.56 34.62
C PHE A 5 38.99 10.81 33.50
N GLN A 6 40.19 10.24 33.64
CA GLN A 6 41.14 10.02 32.55
C GLN A 6 41.13 8.53 32.20
N GLY A 7 40.96 8.24 30.91
CA GLY A 7 41.72 7.22 30.18
C GLY A 7 41.23 5.77 30.21
N ALA A 8 40.75 5.29 29.05
CA ALA A 8 41.18 4.03 28.45
C ALA A 8 40.74 3.95 26.98
N LEU A 9 41.60 4.44 26.08
CA LEU A 9 41.61 4.08 24.65
C LEU A 9 42.38 2.77 24.51
N ALA A 10 41.74 1.71 24.02
CA ALA A 10 42.42 0.51 23.52
C ALA A 10 41.81 0.18 22.15
N GLY A 11 42.62 0.38 21.11
CA GLY A 11 42.27 0.08 19.73
C GLY A 11 42.10 -1.42 19.49
N PHE A 12 41.04 -1.76 18.75
CA PHE A 12 40.85 -3.08 18.18
C PHE A 12 40.74 -2.93 16.66
N VAL A 13 41.84 -3.24 15.97
CA VAL A 13 41.88 -3.36 14.51
C VAL A 13 41.29 -4.73 14.15
N MET A 14 40.08 -4.77 13.59
CA MET A 14 39.54 -5.96 12.93
C MET A 14 39.92 -5.95 11.44
N LEU A 15 40.85 -6.84 11.08
CA LEU A 15 41.06 -7.32 9.71
C LEU A 15 39.91 -8.29 9.36
N LEU A 16 39.05 -7.90 8.41
CA LEU A 16 38.12 -8.82 7.75
C LEU A 16 38.76 -9.33 6.47
N THR A 17 39.16 -10.60 6.47
CA THR A 17 39.53 -11.37 5.30
C THR A 17 38.27 -12.00 4.68
N VAL A 18 38.10 -11.82 3.37
CA VAL A 18 37.06 -12.46 2.56
C VAL A 18 37.59 -13.80 2.04
N PRO A 19 36.92 -14.95 2.27
CA PRO A 19 37.15 -16.13 1.45
C PRO A 19 36.16 -16.18 0.29
N ALA A 20 36.71 -16.17 -0.92
CA ALA A 20 36.00 -16.51 -2.14
C ALA A 20 35.62 -18.00 -2.12
N LEU A 21 34.34 -18.31 -2.31
CA LEU A 21 33.87 -19.66 -2.59
C LEU A 21 33.59 -19.77 -4.10
N MET A 22 34.39 -20.61 -4.77
CA MET A 22 34.13 -21.07 -6.12
C MET A 22 32.96 -22.06 -6.13
N ALA A 23 32.05 -21.90 -7.09
CA ALA A 23 31.22 -22.98 -7.59
C ALA A 23 31.10 -22.83 -9.12
N ALA A 24 31.60 -23.84 -9.81
CA ALA A 24 31.52 -24.03 -11.24
C ALA A 24 30.11 -24.49 -11.66
N CYS A 25 29.69 -24.12 -12.87
CA CYS A 25 29.09 -25.03 -13.87
C CYS A 25 28.89 -24.31 -15.22
N GLY A 26 29.54 -24.84 -16.26
CA GLY A 26 28.94 -25.12 -17.58
C GLY A 26 28.53 -23.97 -18.51
N SER A 27 29.40 -23.66 -19.46
CA SER A 27 29.05 -23.33 -20.86
C SER A 27 28.50 -24.61 -21.54
N ASP A 28 27.60 -24.63 -22.51
CA ASP A 28 27.65 -23.97 -23.82
C ASP A 28 26.25 -23.90 -24.50
N ASP A 29 26.16 -22.96 -25.43
CA ASP A 29 25.61 -23.07 -26.79
C ASP A 29 24.21 -22.60 -27.21
N THR A 30 24.31 -21.61 -28.12
CA THR A 30 23.50 -21.32 -29.31
C THR A 30 22.19 -20.53 -29.16
N GLY A 31 22.27 -19.27 -29.59
CA GLY A 31 21.12 -18.47 -29.96
C GLY A 31 20.46 -18.95 -31.26
N THR A 32 19.23 -18.52 -31.46
CA THR A 32 18.72 -18.08 -32.76
C THR A 32 17.51 -17.18 -32.55
N THR A 33 17.61 -16.00 -33.14
CA THR A 33 16.51 -15.07 -33.44
C THR A 33 15.48 -15.73 -34.36
N TYR A 34 14.19 -15.58 -34.08
CA TYR A 34 13.15 -15.74 -35.08
C TYR A 34 12.11 -14.63 -35.00
N THR A 35 12.23 -13.69 -35.93
CA THR A 35 11.21 -12.74 -36.36
C THR A 35 10.09 -13.46 -37.13
N PRO A 36 8.82 -13.04 -37.03
CA PRO A 36 7.72 -13.66 -37.75
C PRO A 36 7.65 -13.18 -39.23
N PRO A 37 7.50 -14.06 -40.22
CA PRO A 37 7.07 -13.69 -41.56
C PRO A 37 5.64 -14.18 -41.88
N PRO A 38 5.03 -13.69 -42.98
CA PRO A 38 3.62 -13.34 -43.05
C PRO A 38 2.72 -14.43 -43.65
N ALA A 39 1.43 -14.32 -43.31
CA ALA A 39 0.36 -15.14 -43.85
C ALA A 39 0.15 -14.92 -45.36
N THR A 40 0.15 -16.02 -46.13
CA THR A 40 -0.42 -16.07 -47.48
C THR A 40 -1.27 -17.34 -47.67
N GLY A 41 -2.57 -17.13 -47.91
CA GLY A 41 -3.45 -17.76 -48.92
C GLY A 41 -3.65 -19.29 -49.04
N GLY A 42 -4.89 -19.74 -48.72
CA GLY A 42 -5.68 -20.78 -49.43
C GLY A 42 -5.32 -22.27 -49.16
N SER A 43 -6.22 -23.25 -49.09
CA SER A 43 -7.65 -23.36 -49.45
C SER A 43 -8.30 -24.59 -48.77
N ALA A 44 -9.61 -24.48 -48.51
CA ALA A 44 -10.65 -25.52 -48.48
C ALA A 44 -10.48 -26.81 -47.63
N GLY A 45 -11.30 -26.92 -46.59
CA GLY A 45 -11.67 -28.19 -45.94
C GLY A 45 -12.93 -27.99 -45.08
N GLN A 46 -14.07 -28.44 -45.59
CA GLN A 46 -15.38 -28.41 -44.93
C GLN A 46 -15.41 -29.29 -43.67
N GLY A 47 -16.14 -28.86 -42.63
CA GLY A 47 -16.70 -29.80 -41.66
C GLY A 47 -16.94 -29.26 -40.25
N GLY A 48 -18.19 -28.92 -39.93
CA GLY A 48 -18.81 -29.21 -38.63
C GLY A 48 -18.56 -28.22 -37.49
N GLY A 49 -19.32 -27.12 -37.47
CA GLY A 49 -19.40 -26.23 -36.32
C GLY A 49 -20.16 -26.84 -35.13
N GLY A 50 -19.58 -26.75 -33.94
CA GLY A 50 -20.26 -26.90 -32.66
C GLY A 50 -20.02 -25.65 -31.82
N GLN A 51 -20.93 -24.68 -31.90
CA GLN A 51 -20.93 -23.51 -31.02
C GLN A 51 -21.74 -23.83 -29.76
N GLY A 52 -21.11 -23.58 -28.61
CA GLY A 52 -21.74 -23.65 -27.30
C GLY A 52 -22.46 -22.36 -26.91
N GLY A 53 -23.44 -22.52 -26.02
CA GLY A 53 -24.04 -21.50 -25.16
C GLY A 53 -24.68 -22.25 -23.98
N SER A 54 -24.14 -22.14 -22.77
CA SER A 54 -24.49 -21.12 -21.75
C SER A 54 -25.91 -21.27 -21.19
N ALA A 55 -25.99 -21.82 -19.98
CA ALA A 55 -27.08 -21.67 -19.02
C ALA A 55 -26.43 -21.28 -17.68
N GLY A 56 -26.95 -20.38 -16.85
CA GLY A 56 -28.11 -19.51 -16.92
C GLY A 56 -28.11 -18.68 -15.64
N GLN A 57 -28.48 -17.41 -15.73
CA GLN A 57 -28.78 -16.56 -14.59
C GLN A 57 -30.30 -16.53 -14.46
N ALA A 58 -30.83 -17.05 -13.35
CA ALA A 58 -32.26 -17.05 -13.08
C ALA A 58 -32.68 -15.65 -12.58
N GLN A 59 -33.39 -14.90 -13.42
CA GLN A 59 -34.28 -13.84 -12.98
C GLN A 59 -35.64 -14.05 -13.65
N GLY A 60 -36.70 -14.02 -12.84
CA GLY A 60 -38.07 -14.15 -13.28
C GLY A 60 -38.47 -13.01 -14.22
N GLY A 61 -39.05 -13.37 -15.36
CA GLY A 61 -39.63 -12.45 -16.33
C GLY A 61 -40.46 -13.21 -17.35
N SER A 62 -41.66 -12.71 -17.60
CA SER A 62 -42.73 -13.31 -18.40
C SER A 62 -42.36 -13.79 -19.81
N ALA A 63 -43.20 -14.72 -20.29
CA ALA A 63 -43.28 -15.30 -21.62
C ALA A 63 -42.88 -14.38 -22.79
N GLY A 64 -41.84 -14.80 -23.51
CA GLY A 64 -41.52 -14.39 -24.88
C GLY A 64 -41.18 -15.65 -25.68
N SER A 65 -42.01 -15.93 -26.68
CA SER A 65 -41.96 -17.14 -27.51
C SER A 65 -40.88 -17.04 -28.59
N ASP A 66 -39.83 -17.85 -28.49
CA ASP A 66 -38.94 -18.17 -29.61
C ASP A 66 -39.14 -19.62 -30.05
N ALA A 67 -39.41 -19.79 -31.34
CA ALA A 67 -39.65 -21.06 -31.98
C ALA A 67 -38.34 -21.76 -32.36
N GLY A 68 -38.21 -23.05 -32.00
CA GLY A 68 -37.81 -24.02 -33.03
C GLY A 68 -36.49 -24.79 -32.88
N VAL A 69 -35.79 -24.76 -31.75
CA VAL A 69 -34.81 -25.82 -31.45
C VAL A 69 -35.37 -26.65 -30.31
N GLY A 70 -36.06 -27.75 -30.65
CA GLY A 70 -36.56 -28.66 -29.63
C GLY A 70 -35.40 -29.17 -28.79
N ILE A 71 -35.47 -28.99 -27.48
CA ILE A 71 -34.61 -29.71 -26.53
C ILE A 71 -35.30 -31.03 -26.18
N CYS A 72 -34.53 -32.08 -25.88
CA CYS A 72 -35.08 -33.31 -25.31
C CYS A 72 -34.73 -33.37 -23.83
N LEU A 73 -35.70 -33.06 -22.96
CA LEU A 73 -35.60 -33.25 -21.51
C LEU A 73 -36.31 -34.56 -21.12
N LEU A 74 -35.77 -35.69 -21.61
CA LEU A 74 -36.39 -37.03 -21.53
C LEU A 74 -36.98 -37.35 -20.15
N ASN A 75 -36.27 -37.01 -19.06
CA ASN A 75 -36.64 -37.34 -17.68
C ASN A 75 -36.83 -36.11 -16.78
N ASN A 76 -36.99 -34.91 -17.35
CA ASN A 76 -37.22 -33.68 -16.56
C ASN A 76 -38.06 -32.65 -17.32
N CYS A 77 -39.00 -33.12 -18.13
CA CYS A 77 -39.87 -32.24 -18.89
C CYS A 77 -40.89 -31.55 -17.95
N LYS A 78 -41.25 -30.32 -18.29
CA LYS A 78 -42.35 -29.54 -17.69
C LYS A 78 -43.47 -29.32 -18.69
N THR A 79 -43.14 -29.23 -19.97
CA THR A 79 -44.04 -28.94 -21.09
C THR A 79 -43.76 -29.90 -22.25
N ASN A 80 -44.74 -30.04 -23.15
CA ASN A 80 -44.57 -30.87 -24.35
C ASN A 80 -43.47 -30.35 -25.29
N ASP A 81 -43.18 -29.04 -25.28
CA ASP A 81 -42.16 -28.44 -26.12
C ASP A 81 -40.77 -28.99 -25.82
N GLU A 82 -40.50 -29.34 -24.56
CA GLU A 82 -39.25 -29.93 -24.08
C GLU A 82 -39.11 -31.44 -24.41
N CYS A 83 -40.12 -32.03 -25.06
CA CYS A 83 -40.11 -33.41 -25.53
C CYS A 83 -40.05 -33.52 -27.05
N LYS A 84 -40.23 -32.42 -27.79
CA LYS A 84 -40.35 -32.44 -29.27
C LYS A 84 -39.12 -33.01 -29.99
N ALA A 85 -37.94 -32.89 -29.41
CA ALA A 85 -36.71 -33.43 -29.98
C ALA A 85 -36.30 -34.79 -29.41
N CYS A 86 -37.13 -35.40 -28.56
CA CYS A 86 -36.84 -36.74 -28.07
C CYS A 86 -37.09 -37.80 -29.15
N GLY A 87 -36.18 -38.77 -29.23
CA GLY A 87 -36.32 -39.94 -30.12
C GLY A 87 -37.49 -40.84 -29.74
N ASP A 88 -37.73 -41.86 -30.58
CA ASP A 88 -38.69 -42.94 -30.31
C ASP A 88 -40.16 -42.49 -30.11
N GLY A 89 -40.52 -41.33 -30.68
CA GLY A 89 -41.89 -40.79 -30.65
C GLY A 89 -42.30 -40.15 -29.31
N ARG A 90 -41.36 -39.96 -28.38
CA ARG A 90 -41.61 -39.41 -27.03
C ARG A 90 -41.83 -37.90 -27.03
N THR A 91 -42.92 -37.45 -27.62
CA THR A 91 -43.18 -36.03 -27.92
C THR A 91 -44.05 -35.31 -26.89
N GLN A 92 -44.58 -36.02 -25.89
CA GLN A 92 -45.44 -35.43 -24.86
C GLN A 92 -44.81 -35.55 -23.47
N CYS A 93 -44.98 -34.53 -22.65
CA CYS A 93 -44.52 -34.54 -21.27
C CYS A 93 -45.61 -35.08 -20.34
N ASN A 94 -45.33 -36.18 -19.66
CA ASN A 94 -46.15 -36.58 -18.52
C ASN A 94 -45.81 -35.66 -17.34
N THR A 95 -46.67 -34.68 -17.06
CA THR A 95 -46.40 -33.66 -16.04
C THR A 95 -46.39 -34.19 -14.61
N ALA A 96 -46.93 -35.39 -14.36
CA ALA A 96 -46.91 -36.04 -13.05
C ALA A 96 -45.56 -36.70 -12.78
N THR A 97 -45.01 -37.43 -13.75
CA THR A 97 -43.70 -38.12 -13.62
C THR A 97 -42.53 -37.28 -14.13
N LYS A 98 -42.79 -36.18 -14.84
CA LYS A 98 -41.80 -35.31 -15.51
C LYS A 98 -40.99 -36.04 -16.59
N VAL A 99 -41.57 -37.07 -17.22
CA VAL A 99 -40.93 -37.89 -18.26
C VAL A 99 -41.60 -37.68 -19.61
N CYS A 100 -40.81 -37.61 -20.69
CA CYS A 100 -41.31 -37.59 -22.05
C CYS A 100 -41.81 -38.98 -22.47
N VAL A 101 -43.08 -39.06 -22.86
CA VAL A 101 -43.82 -40.28 -23.20
C VAL A 101 -44.21 -40.30 -24.68
N ALA A 102 -44.22 -41.49 -25.27
CA ALA A 102 -44.71 -41.77 -26.61
C ALA A 102 -46.19 -42.19 -26.63
N CYS A 103 -46.74 -42.57 -25.48
CA CYS A 103 -48.14 -42.96 -25.31
C CYS A 103 -48.66 -42.65 -23.91
N ASP A 104 -49.96 -42.42 -23.84
CA ASP A 104 -50.75 -42.22 -22.62
C ASP A 104 -52.22 -42.47 -22.98
N GLU A 105 -52.70 -43.69 -22.74
CA GLU A 105 -54.07 -44.06 -23.08
C GLU A 105 -55.12 -43.27 -22.30
N ALA A 106 -54.80 -42.83 -21.08
CA ALA A 106 -55.70 -42.02 -20.26
C ALA A 106 -55.90 -40.63 -20.85
N ASN A 107 -54.88 -40.10 -21.54
CA ASN A 107 -54.91 -38.80 -22.21
C ASN A 107 -55.08 -38.91 -23.75
N GLY A 108 -55.43 -40.09 -24.26
CA GLY A 108 -55.76 -40.31 -25.67
C GLY A 108 -54.56 -40.44 -26.63
N LEU A 109 -53.33 -40.48 -26.13
CA LEU A 109 -52.11 -40.70 -26.93
C LEU A 109 -51.87 -42.21 -27.08
N LYS A 110 -52.06 -42.74 -28.29
CA LYS A 110 -52.01 -44.18 -28.57
C LYS A 110 -50.73 -44.60 -29.31
N CYS A 111 -50.30 -45.83 -29.07
CA CYS A 111 -49.21 -46.44 -29.83
C CYS A 111 -49.62 -46.81 -31.26
N PRO A 112 -48.64 -46.93 -32.18
CA PRO A 112 -48.85 -47.51 -33.50
C PRO A 112 -49.45 -48.93 -33.44
N ALA A 113 -50.11 -49.35 -34.52
CA ALA A 113 -50.71 -50.69 -34.61
C ALA A 113 -49.65 -51.79 -34.40
N GLY A 114 -49.99 -52.79 -33.58
CA GLY A 114 -49.09 -53.89 -33.21
C GLY A 114 -48.21 -53.62 -31.98
N GLN A 115 -48.34 -52.44 -31.37
CA GLN A 115 -47.66 -52.07 -30.13
C GLN A 115 -48.67 -51.81 -29.01
N LYS A 116 -48.22 -51.95 -27.77
CA LYS A 116 -48.98 -51.57 -26.56
C LYS A 116 -48.24 -50.48 -25.80
N CYS A 117 -49.00 -49.65 -25.09
CA CYS A 117 -48.43 -48.64 -24.20
C CYS A 117 -47.98 -49.30 -22.89
N THR A 118 -46.74 -49.07 -22.47
CA THR A 118 -46.30 -49.46 -21.13
C THR A 118 -46.89 -48.52 -20.09
N ALA A 119 -46.89 -48.95 -18.82
CA ALA A 119 -47.22 -48.06 -17.69
C ALA A 119 -46.32 -46.83 -17.58
N TYR A 120 -45.20 -46.82 -18.31
CA TYR A 120 -44.20 -45.74 -18.35
C TYR A 120 -44.31 -44.89 -19.61
N GLY A 121 -45.39 -45.05 -20.38
CA GLY A 121 -45.67 -44.25 -21.57
C GLY A 121 -44.73 -44.49 -22.75
N THR A 122 -44.22 -45.72 -22.89
CA THR A 122 -43.40 -46.14 -24.04
C THR A 122 -44.18 -47.12 -24.90
N CYS A 123 -44.06 -47.00 -26.22
CA CYS A 123 -44.67 -47.95 -27.14
C CYS A 123 -43.74 -49.12 -27.40
N ILE A 124 -44.22 -50.34 -27.09
CA ILE A 124 -43.44 -51.57 -27.23
C ILE A 124 -44.21 -52.63 -28.00
N PRO A 125 -43.53 -53.60 -28.64
CA PRO A 125 -44.17 -54.79 -29.17
C PRO A 125 -45.04 -55.49 -28.12
N SER A 126 -46.23 -55.94 -28.53
CA SER A 126 -47.23 -56.49 -27.60
C SER A 126 -46.77 -57.73 -26.82
N ASP A 127 -45.77 -58.46 -27.33
CA ASP A 127 -45.15 -59.65 -26.72
C ASP A 127 -44.13 -59.34 -25.62
N LYS A 128 -43.72 -58.07 -25.45
CA LYS A 128 -42.73 -57.67 -24.44
C LYS A 128 -43.40 -57.20 -23.15
N THR A 129 -42.80 -57.55 -22.01
CA THR A 129 -43.22 -57.12 -20.66
C THR A 129 -41.99 -56.95 -19.78
N CYS A 130 -42.04 -56.04 -18.81
CA CYS A 130 -41.01 -55.92 -17.79
C CYS A 130 -41.65 -56.10 -16.41
N GLU A 131 -41.56 -57.32 -15.88
CA GLU A 131 -42.01 -57.61 -14.53
C GLU A 131 -41.00 -57.05 -13.53
N THR A 132 -41.49 -56.37 -12.48
CA THR A 132 -40.66 -55.85 -11.42
C THR A 132 -40.87 -56.61 -10.11
N ASP A 133 -39.93 -56.51 -9.18
CA ASP A 133 -40.14 -56.89 -7.79
C ASP A 133 -40.90 -55.81 -6.98
N ALA A 134 -40.99 -56.01 -5.67
CA ALA A 134 -41.68 -55.08 -4.77
C ALA A 134 -40.95 -53.73 -4.64
N GLN A 135 -39.70 -53.65 -5.06
CA GLN A 135 -38.85 -52.46 -5.04
C GLN A 135 -38.85 -51.73 -6.39
N GLY A 136 -39.51 -52.30 -7.42
CA GLY A 136 -39.54 -51.76 -8.76
C GLY A 136 -38.36 -52.19 -9.64
N GLU A 137 -37.52 -53.13 -9.19
CA GLU A 137 -36.37 -53.60 -9.96
C GLU A 137 -36.81 -54.68 -10.98
N PRO A 138 -36.37 -54.61 -12.24
CA PRO A 138 -36.71 -55.58 -13.27
C PRO A 138 -36.26 -57.01 -12.93
N LYS A 139 -37.16 -57.98 -13.09
CA LYS A 139 -36.88 -59.42 -12.98
C LYS A 139 -36.43 -60.05 -14.30
N ILE A 140 -36.45 -59.29 -15.39
CA ILE A 140 -36.09 -59.79 -16.71
C ILE A 140 -34.58 -59.88 -16.86
N THR A 141 -34.11 -60.96 -17.51
CA THR A 141 -32.71 -61.10 -17.93
C THR A 141 -32.57 -60.49 -19.32
N CYS A 142 -31.52 -59.71 -19.55
CA CYS A 142 -31.27 -59.05 -20.83
C CYS A 142 -29.95 -59.51 -21.48
N THR A 143 -29.92 -59.46 -22.81
CA THR A 143 -28.70 -59.65 -23.63
C THR A 143 -28.40 -58.44 -24.51
N SER A 144 -29.40 -57.59 -24.73
CA SER A 144 -29.30 -56.32 -25.43
C SER A 144 -30.27 -55.30 -24.82
N ASP A 145 -30.06 -54.01 -25.11
CA ASP A 145 -30.99 -52.96 -24.69
C ASP A 145 -32.42 -53.19 -25.21
N GLY A 146 -32.57 -53.92 -26.33
CA GLY A 146 -33.85 -54.30 -26.91
C GLY A 146 -34.71 -55.14 -25.95
N ASP A 147 -34.09 -55.87 -25.03
CA ASP A 147 -34.80 -56.66 -24.03
C ASP A 147 -35.37 -55.78 -22.90
N CYS A 148 -34.78 -54.60 -22.69
CA CYS A 148 -35.12 -53.67 -21.62
C CYS A 148 -36.15 -52.61 -22.03
N VAL A 149 -36.55 -52.54 -23.30
CA VAL A 149 -37.46 -51.49 -23.83
C VAL A 149 -38.83 -51.44 -23.14
N ALA A 150 -39.24 -52.55 -22.51
CA ALA A 150 -40.50 -52.65 -21.78
C ALA A 150 -40.44 -52.13 -20.33
N CYS A 151 -39.23 -51.86 -19.82
CA CYS A 151 -39.01 -51.39 -18.46
C CYS A 151 -39.22 -49.88 -18.32
N ASP A 152 -39.15 -49.38 -17.09
CA ASP A 152 -39.22 -47.94 -16.83
C ASP A 152 -37.99 -47.21 -17.37
N ALA A 153 -38.07 -45.87 -17.41
CA ALA A 153 -37.00 -45.02 -17.92
C ALA A 153 -35.64 -45.18 -17.20
N LYS A 154 -35.63 -45.70 -15.97
CA LYS A 154 -34.43 -45.98 -15.18
C LYS A 154 -33.85 -47.37 -15.45
N HIS A 155 -34.44 -48.15 -16.36
CA HIS A 155 -34.06 -49.54 -16.64
C HIS A 155 -34.07 -49.89 -18.14
N LEU A 156 -33.73 -48.94 -19.01
CA LEU A 156 -33.78 -49.12 -20.47
C LEU A 156 -32.45 -49.58 -21.11
N VAL A 157 -31.37 -49.73 -20.34
CA VAL A 157 -30.04 -50.19 -20.79
C VAL A 157 -29.79 -51.60 -20.27
N CYS A 158 -29.23 -52.49 -21.09
CA CYS A 158 -28.80 -53.80 -20.63
C CYS A 158 -27.35 -53.77 -20.12
N ASP A 159 -27.16 -54.11 -18.84
CA ASP A 159 -25.85 -54.52 -18.33
C ASP A 159 -25.60 -55.96 -18.80
N THR A 160 -24.97 -56.12 -19.96
CA THR A 160 -24.71 -57.43 -20.57
C THR A 160 -23.77 -58.31 -19.76
N VAL A 161 -23.03 -57.75 -18.80
CA VAL A 161 -22.16 -58.51 -17.90
C VAL A 161 -22.98 -59.16 -16.79
N LYS A 162 -23.95 -58.42 -16.24
CA LYS A 162 -24.83 -58.93 -15.16
C LYS A 162 -26.13 -59.53 -15.67
N GLY A 163 -26.45 -59.34 -16.95
CA GLY A 163 -27.71 -59.73 -17.58
C GLY A 163 -28.91 -58.98 -17.02
N LYS A 164 -28.75 -57.73 -16.56
CA LYS A 164 -29.82 -56.96 -15.89
C LYS A 164 -30.10 -55.65 -16.61
N CYS A 165 -31.38 -55.29 -16.66
CA CYS A 165 -31.81 -53.98 -17.13
C CYS A 165 -31.52 -52.91 -16.08
N VAL A 166 -30.89 -51.82 -16.49
CA VAL A 166 -30.34 -50.73 -15.67
C VAL A 166 -30.53 -49.38 -16.37
N GLY A 167 -30.24 -48.29 -15.66
CA GLY A 167 -30.43 -46.94 -16.23
C GLY A 167 -29.33 -46.58 -17.22
N CYS A 168 -28.13 -47.08 -16.97
CA CYS A 168 -26.96 -46.84 -17.80
C CYS A 168 -25.86 -47.87 -17.51
N SER A 169 -24.86 -47.91 -18.39
CA SER A 169 -23.57 -48.52 -18.13
C SER A 169 -22.44 -47.55 -18.49
N LEU A 170 -21.20 -47.90 -18.13
CA LEU A 170 -20.03 -47.10 -18.51
C LEU A 170 -19.85 -46.97 -20.04
N SER A 171 -20.36 -47.93 -20.81
CA SER A 171 -20.31 -47.93 -22.28
C SER A 171 -21.61 -47.44 -22.94
N ASN A 172 -22.67 -47.21 -22.15
CA ASN A 172 -23.99 -46.87 -22.68
C ASN A 172 -24.74 -45.91 -21.75
N THR A 173 -24.62 -44.63 -22.05
CA THR A 173 -25.27 -43.52 -21.34
C THR A 173 -26.43 -42.91 -22.12
N LYS A 174 -26.94 -43.60 -23.14
CA LYS A 174 -27.96 -43.05 -24.07
C LYS A 174 -29.26 -42.61 -23.36
N ASN A 175 -29.54 -43.19 -22.20
CA ASN A 175 -30.71 -42.87 -21.38
C ASN A 175 -30.42 -41.85 -20.28
N CYS A 176 -29.18 -41.40 -20.13
CA CYS A 176 -28.80 -40.30 -19.25
C CYS A 176 -28.85 -38.98 -20.00
N LEU A 177 -29.17 -37.90 -19.29
CA LEU A 177 -29.04 -36.55 -19.82
C LEU A 177 -27.56 -36.18 -20.02
N ASN A 178 -27.28 -35.22 -20.89
CA ASN A 178 -25.91 -34.68 -21.06
C ASN A 178 -25.34 -34.09 -19.76
N SER A 179 -26.22 -33.66 -18.85
CA SER A 179 -25.89 -33.17 -17.49
C SER A 179 -25.70 -34.30 -16.47
N GLU A 180 -25.78 -35.56 -16.88
CA GLU A 180 -25.67 -36.74 -16.02
C GLU A 180 -24.49 -37.61 -16.45
N TYR A 181 -24.06 -38.50 -15.56
CA TYR A 181 -23.09 -39.54 -15.85
C TYR A 181 -23.56 -40.85 -15.23
N CYS A 182 -23.02 -41.98 -15.70
CA CYS A 182 -23.37 -43.27 -15.15
C CYS A 182 -22.56 -43.56 -13.89
N LYS A 183 -23.24 -43.73 -12.75
CA LYS A 183 -22.65 -44.19 -11.49
C LYS A 183 -23.53 -45.29 -10.91
N ASP A 184 -22.91 -46.43 -10.57
CA ASP A 184 -23.61 -47.58 -9.99
C ASP A 184 -24.85 -48.02 -10.82
N ASN A 185 -24.69 -48.04 -12.15
CA ASN A 185 -25.73 -48.38 -13.13
C ASN A 185 -26.97 -47.45 -13.13
N LYS A 186 -26.83 -46.23 -12.56
CA LYS A 186 -27.86 -45.19 -12.50
C LYS A 186 -27.35 -43.87 -13.09
N CYS A 187 -28.20 -43.18 -13.84
CA CYS A 187 -27.91 -41.82 -14.30
C CYS A 187 -27.91 -40.88 -13.09
N THR A 188 -26.76 -40.30 -12.80
CA THR A 188 -26.53 -39.41 -11.65
C THR A 188 -26.21 -38.01 -12.17
N PRO A 189 -26.82 -36.95 -11.62
CA PRO A 189 -26.47 -35.58 -11.99
C PRO A 189 -24.97 -35.32 -11.82
N LYS A 190 -24.35 -34.72 -12.83
CA LYS A 190 -22.95 -34.25 -12.76
C LYS A 190 -22.77 -33.17 -11.69
N CYS A 191 -23.80 -32.37 -11.45
CA CYS A 191 -23.82 -31.40 -10.38
C CYS A 191 -24.99 -31.72 -9.42
N PRO A 192 -24.71 -32.16 -8.19
CA PRO A 192 -25.78 -32.45 -7.24
C PRO A 192 -26.45 -31.16 -6.73
N ALA A 193 -27.71 -31.26 -6.30
CA ALA A 193 -28.45 -30.13 -5.74
C ALA A 193 -27.87 -29.62 -4.41
N SER A 194 -27.14 -30.49 -3.70
CA SER A 194 -26.40 -30.17 -2.49
C SER A 194 -25.12 -30.99 -2.41
N CYS A 195 -24.11 -30.48 -1.72
CA CYS A 195 -22.86 -31.17 -1.45
C CYS A 195 -22.51 -31.16 0.05
N SER A 196 -21.71 -32.11 0.48
CA SER A 196 -21.10 -32.16 1.82
C SER A 196 -19.58 -31.98 1.76
N ILE A 197 -18.95 -32.44 0.68
CA ILE A 197 -17.50 -32.34 0.45
C ILE A 197 -17.24 -31.92 -1.00
N ASP A 198 -16.05 -31.36 -1.28
CA ASP A 198 -15.67 -30.91 -2.63
C ASP A 198 -15.79 -32.03 -3.68
N ASN A 199 -15.46 -33.27 -3.32
CA ASN A 199 -15.57 -34.42 -4.22
C ASN A 199 -17.00 -34.66 -4.76
N ASP A 200 -18.03 -34.22 -4.04
CA ASP A 200 -19.43 -34.31 -4.52
C ASP A 200 -19.65 -33.44 -5.76
N CYS A 201 -18.85 -32.37 -5.90
CA CYS A 201 -18.91 -31.39 -6.96
C CYS A 201 -17.90 -31.65 -8.08
N GLY A 202 -17.10 -32.71 -8.02
CA GLY A 202 -15.98 -32.95 -8.95
C GLY A 202 -16.35 -33.14 -10.43
N GLN A 203 -17.65 -33.24 -10.74
CA GLN A 203 -18.17 -33.30 -12.12
C GLN A 203 -19.00 -32.05 -12.49
N CYS A 204 -19.10 -31.07 -11.59
CA CYS A 204 -19.94 -29.90 -11.77
C CYS A 204 -19.23 -28.80 -12.58
N GLY A 205 -19.83 -28.43 -13.71
CA GLY A 205 -19.31 -27.41 -14.61
C GLY A 205 -18.19 -27.92 -15.52
N THR A 206 -17.79 -27.07 -16.46
CA THR A 206 -16.65 -27.29 -17.36
C THR A 206 -15.85 -26.00 -17.43
N ALA A 207 -14.55 -26.08 -17.77
CA ALA A 207 -13.74 -24.87 -17.95
C ALA A 207 -14.42 -23.88 -18.93
N PRO A 208 -14.42 -22.56 -18.64
CA PRO A 208 -13.80 -21.87 -17.48
C PRO A 208 -14.70 -21.78 -16.23
N ASN A 209 -15.89 -22.38 -16.25
CA ASN A 209 -16.91 -22.30 -15.19
C ASN A 209 -17.03 -23.61 -14.39
N ALA A 210 -15.91 -24.29 -14.14
CA ALA A 210 -15.88 -25.45 -13.27
C ALA A 210 -16.26 -25.04 -11.83
N ALA A 211 -17.15 -25.81 -11.21
CA ALA A 211 -17.66 -25.58 -9.87
C ALA A 211 -17.39 -26.81 -8.98
N HIS A 212 -16.11 -27.18 -8.88
CA HIS A 212 -15.66 -28.43 -8.25
C HIS A 212 -15.54 -28.37 -6.73
N ALA A 213 -15.90 -27.25 -6.10
CA ALA A 213 -15.79 -27.06 -4.66
C ALA A 213 -17.17 -27.08 -4.00
N CYS A 214 -17.25 -27.55 -2.76
CA CYS A 214 -18.47 -27.46 -1.96
C CYS A 214 -18.42 -26.24 -1.04
N PHE A 215 -19.19 -25.20 -1.38
CA PHE A 215 -19.31 -23.99 -0.57
C PHE A 215 -20.75 -23.85 -0.07
N ASN A 216 -20.93 -23.84 1.25
CA ASN A 216 -22.24 -23.68 1.90
C ASN A 216 -23.30 -24.63 1.33
N HIS A 217 -22.95 -25.92 1.22
CA HIS A 217 -23.77 -26.99 0.66
C HIS A 217 -24.14 -26.85 -0.83
N LYS A 218 -23.48 -25.97 -1.57
CA LYS A 218 -23.67 -25.80 -3.02
C LYS A 218 -22.33 -25.92 -3.76
N CYS A 219 -22.38 -26.48 -4.96
CA CYS A 219 -21.20 -26.55 -5.81
C CYS A 219 -20.81 -25.15 -6.30
N ALA A 220 -19.53 -24.81 -6.16
CA ALA A 220 -18.96 -23.48 -6.35
C ALA A 220 -17.53 -23.57 -6.90
N LYS A 221 -16.92 -22.45 -7.26
CA LYS A 221 -15.56 -22.42 -7.85
C LYS A 221 -14.47 -22.65 -6.81
N CYS A 222 -14.74 -22.38 -5.54
CA CYS A 222 -13.79 -22.54 -4.44
C CYS A 222 -14.50 -22.82 -3.11
N SER A 223 -13.74 -23.31 -2.14
CA SER A 223 -14.17 -23.56 -0.76
C SER A 223 -12.99 -23.37 0.19
N ALA A 224 -13.16 -23.67 1.48
CA ALA A 224 -12.05 -23.67 2.43
C ALA A 224 -10.97 -24.74 2.09
N THR A 225 -11.36 -25.81 1.40
CA THR A 225 -10.48 -26.92 1.03
C THR A 225 -10.14 -26.96 -0.46
N PHE A 226 -10.82 -26.15 -1.28
CA PHE A 226 -10.57 -26.01 -2.71
C PHE A 226 -10.13 -24.58 -3.04
N ALA A 227 -8.82 -24.41 -3.26
CA ALA A 227 -8.22 -23.10 -3.51
C ALA A 227 -8.55 -22.56 -4.91
N CYS A 228 -8.56 -21.23 -5.01
CA CYS A 228 -8.64 -20.55 -6.30
C CYS A 228 -7.33 -20.64 -7.09
N PRO A 229 -7.37 -20.39 -8.42
CA PRO A 229 -6.16 -20.20 -9.22
C PRO A 229 -5.21 -19.16 -8.61
N ALA A 230 -3.93 -19.24 -8.95
CA ALA A 230 -2.91 -18.31 -8.45
C ALA A 230 -3.32 -16.85 -8.68
N GLY A 231 -3.18 -16.02 -7.65
CA GLY A 231 -3.56 -14.59 -7.69
C GLY A 231 -5.04 -14.30 -7.44
N GLN A 232 -5.84 -15.29 -7.03
CA GLN A 232 -7.24 -15.10 -6.65
C GLN A 232 -7.52 -15.62 -5.24
N GLN A 233 -8.56 -15.07 -4.62
CA GLN A 233 -9.07 -15.49 -3.31
C GLN A 233 -10.51 -15.99 -3.43
N CYS A 234 -10.90 -16.87 -2.50
CA CYS A 234 -12.25 -17.40 -2.45
C CYS A 234 -13.17 -16.48 -1.65
N ILE A 235 -14.14 -15.86 -2.32
CA ILE A 235 -15.17 -15.02 -1.71
C ILE A 235 -16.54 -15.59 -2.08
N ASN A 236 -17.30 -16.03 -1.08
CA ASN A 236 -18.63 -16.62 -1.26
C ASN A 236 -18.71 -17.75 -2.31
N GLY A 237 -17.68 -18.62 -2.36
CA GLY A 237 -17.62 -19.71 -3.33
C GLY A 237 -17.20 -19.29 -4.75
N SER A 238 -16.88 -18.01 -4.97
CA SER A 238 -16.34 -17.51 -6.24
C SER A 238 -14.88 -17.10 -6.09
N CYS A 239 -14.09 -17.39 -7.12
CA CYS A 239 -12.72 -16.91 -7.21
C CYS A 239 -12.69 -15.50 -7.79
N VAL A 240 -12.24 -14.56 -6.97
CA VAL A 240 -12.09 -13.15 -7.34
C VAL A 240 -10.65 -12.71 -7.07
N PRO A 241 -10.11 -11.75 -7.82
CA PRO A 241 -8.84 -11.12 -7.46
C PRO A 241 -8.88 -10.57 -6.02
N PRO A 242 -7.74 -10.53 -5.30
CA PRO A 242 -7.65 -9.86 -4.02
C PRO A 242 -7.97 -8.37 -4.15
N CYS A 243 -8.48 -7.77 -3.07
CA CYS A 243 -8.54 -6.32 -2.94
C CYS A 243 -7.15 -5.83 -2.51
N GLY A 244 -6.51 -5.04 -3.36
CA GLY A 244 -5.12 -4.62 -3.20
C GLY A 244 -4.09 -5.62 -3.73
N LEU A 245 -2.82 -5.27 -3.56
CA LEU A 245 -1.66 -6.08 -3.88
C LEU A 245 -1.68 -7.43 -3.14
N PRO A 246 -1.19 -8.51 -3.77
CA PRO A 246 -1.01 -9.79 -3.10
C PRO A 246 -0.03 -9.64 -1.93
N GLY A 247 -0.49 -9.91 -0.69
CA GLY A 247 0.38 -9.73 0.48
C GLY A 247 -0.30 -10.05 1.81
N PRO A 248 0.46 -9.95 2.93
CA PRO A 248 -0.03 -10.26 4.27
C PRO A 248 -1.01 -9.23 4.81
N THR A 249 -1.03 -8.02 4.24
CA THR A 249 -1.92 -6.93 4.66
C THR A 249 -2.98 -6.72 3.58
N PRO A 250 -4.25 -7.11 3.82
CA PRO A 250 -5.33 -6.90 2.87
C PRO A 250 -5.53 -5.42 2.54
N GLY A 251 -5.80 -5.11 1.27
CA GLY A 251 -6.10 -3.75 0.81
C GLY A 251 -4.89 -2.83 0.65
N THR A 252 -3.65 -3.32 0.77
CA THR A 252 -2.45 -2.55 0.41
C THR A 252 -2.43 -2.29 -1.10
N CYS A 253 -1.96 -1.13 -1.56
CA CYS A 253 -1.93 -0.80 -2.98
C CYS A 253 -0.77 0.13 -3.34
N ASP A 254 -0.38 0.13 -4.61
CA ASP A 254 0.55 1.12 -5.18
C ASP A 254 -0.15 2.04 -6.17
N THR A 255 -1.23 1.56 -6.79
CA THR A 255 -1.98 2.23 -7.84
C THR A 255 -3.48 2.07 -7.64
N ASN A 256 -4.29 2.96 -8.23
CA ASN A 256 -5.75 2.84 -8.18
C ASN A 256 -6.24 1.52 -8.81
N GLU A 257 -5.49 0.99 -9.78
CA GLU A 257 -5.76 -0.28 -10.45
C GLU A 257 -5.76 -1.46 -9.47
N ASP A 258 -4.90 -1.42 -8.44
CA ASP A 258 -4.86 -2.44 -7.39
C ASP A 258 -6.16 -2.49 -6.56
N CYS A 259 -6.95 -1.41 -6.62
CA CYS A 259 -8.19 -1.25 -5.85
C CYS A 259 -9.46 -1.53 -6.66
N LEU A 260 -9.34 -1.85 -7.96
CA LEU A 260 -10.49 -2.10 -8.84
C LEU A 260 -11.43 -3.23 -8.34
N PHE A 261 -10.87 -4.19 -7.61
CA PHE A 261 -11.60 -5.33 -7.07
C PHE A 261 -12.00 -5.14 -5.59
N CYS A 262 -11.77 -3.96 -5.03
CA CYS A 262 -12.25 -3.59 -3.72
C CYS A 262 -13.70 -3.09 -3.80
N GLY A 263 -14.52 -3.42 -2.80
CA GLY A 263 -15.93 -3.00 -2.78
C GLY A 263 -16.90 -3.83 -3.62
N VAL A 264 -16.44 -4.87 -4.32
CA VAL A 264 -17.36 -5.85 -4.92
C VAL A 264 -18.22 -6.45 -3.80
N ALA A 265 -19.53 -6.26 -3.92
CA ALA A 265 -20.47 -6.65 -2.88
C ALA A 265 -20.29 -8.13 -2.49
N LYS A 266 -20.09 -8.37 -1.19
CA LYS A 266 -20.48 -9.66 -0.60
C LYS A 266 -21.97 -9.82 -0.85
N GLU A 267 -22.39 -10.91 -1.50
CA GLU A 267 -23.80 -11.14 -1.86
C GLU A 267 -24.75 -10.80 -0.70
N GLY A 268 -25.63 -9.81 -0.93
CA GLY A 268 -26.63 -9.30 0.02
C GLY A 268 -26.55 -7.79 0.31
N GLY A 269 -25.45 -7.13 -0.06
CA GLY A 269 -25.35 -5.66 -0.05
C GLY A 269 -25.35 -5.10 -1.48
N ASP A 270 -25.88 -3.90 -1.67
CA ASP A 270 -25.79 -3.19 -2.95
C ASP A 270 -24.33 -3.17 -3.41
N ALA A 271 -24.08 -3.55 -4.67
CA ALA A 271 -22.82 -3.28 -5.34
C ALA A 271 -22.68 -1.77 -5.44
N GLY A 272 -22.11 -1.16 -4.38
CA GLY A 272 -21.88 0.26 -4.33
C GLY A 272 -21.01 0.64 -5.53
N THR A 273 -21.50 1.55 -6.35
CA THR A 273 -20.77 2.22 -7.43
C THR A 273 -19.60 3.08 -6.93
N SER A 274 -19.19 2.92 -5.67
CA SER A 274 -18.04 3.61 -5.11
C SER A 274 -16.80 3.02 -5.75
N SER A 275 -16.17 3.78 -6.65
CA SER A 275 -14.79 3.54 -7.03
C SER A 275 -13.95 3.49 -5.76
N TRP A 276 -13.10 2.47 -5.64
CA TRP A 276 -12.07 2.43 -4.62
C TRP A 276 -10.79 2.95 -5.25
N GLU A 277 -10.07 3.79 -4.51
CA GLU A 277 -8.82 4.38 -4.94
C GLU A 277 -7.71 4.00 -3.97
N CYS A 278 -6.49 3.95 -4.50
CA CYS A 278 -5.31 3.75 -3.69
C CYS A 278 -4.91 5.07 -3.04
N LYS A 279 -5.03 5.13 -1.72
CA LYS A 279 -4.69 6.33 -0.95
C LYS A 279 -3.40 6.10 -0.18
N PHE A 280 -2.40 6.89 -0.52
CA PHE A 280 -1.14 6.96 0.21
C PHE A 280 -1.29 7.84 1.44
N PRO A 281 -0.62 7.51 2.56
CA PRO A 281 -0.58 8.41 3.70
C PRO A 281 0.23 9.66 3.34
N ILE A 282 -0.28 10.83 3.74
CA ILE A 282 0.22 12.14 3.28
C ILE A 282 1.70 12.38 3.67
N ASN A 283 2.14 11.83 4.81
CA ASN A 283 3.48 12.04 5.36
C ASN A 283 4.29 10.74 5.57
N GLY A 284 4.02 9.68 4.79
CA GLY A 284 4.91 8.52 4.76
C GLY A 284 4.27 7.19 4.39
N GLY A 285 5.12 6.19 4.14
CA GLY A 285 4.74 4.82 3.75
C GLY A 285 5.02 4.52 2.28
N ASN A 286 5.55 3.34 1.99
CA ASN A 286 5.87 2.91 0.62
C ASN A 286 4.65 2.37 -0.14
N HIS A 287 3.53 2.17 0.55
CA HIS A 287 2.30 1.61 0.01
C HIS A 287 1.09 2.35 0.55
N GLY A 288 0.09 2.56 -0.31
CA GLY A 288 -1.22 3.07 0.06
C GLY A 288 -2.15 1.98 0.57
N LYS A 289 -3.37 2.40 0.93
CA LYS A 289 -4.50 1.49 1.18
C LYS A 289 -5.65 1.79 0.24
N CYS A 290 -6.27 0.74 -0.28
CA CYS A 290 -7.51 0.83 -1.02
C CYS A 290 -8.62 1.28 -0.09
N GLN A 291 -9.23 2.41 -0.44
CA GLN A 291 -10.36 2.97 0.29
C GLN A 291 -11.42 3.47 -0.71
N PRO A 292 -12.71 3.56 -0.32
CA PRO A 292 -13.72 4.21 -1.14
C PRO A 292 -13.30 5.64 -1.49
N VAL A 293 -13.73 6.16 -2.64
CA VAL A 293 -13.58 7.59 -2.94
C VAL A 293 -14.25 8.41 -1.84
N ALA A 294 -13.44 9.18 -1.12
CA ALA A 294 -13.90 10.04 -0.06
C ALA A 294 -14.62 11.25 -0.66
N THR A 295 -15.87 11.46 -0.27
CA THR A 295 -16.64 12.67 -0.64
C THR A 295 -16.40 13.78 0.39
N GLY A 296 -15.91 13.43 1.58
CA GLY A 296 -15.42 14.36 2.60
C GLY A 296 -14.52 13.69 3.64
N CYS A 297 -14.05 14.47 4.62
CA CYS A 297 -13.03 14.05 5.60
C CYS A 297 -13.44 12.88 6.50
N SER A 298 -14.74 12.67 6.68
CA SER A 298 -15.30 11.55 7.43
C SER A 298 -15.13 10.21 6.72
N ASP A 299 -14.97 10.24 5.39
CA ASP A 299 -14.87 9.03 4.55
C ASP A 299 -13.43 8.50 4.46
N LEU A 300 -12.43 9.31 4.88
CA LEU A 300 -11.01 8.96 4.80
C LEU A 300 -10.58 7.92 5.88
N GLY A 301 -11.33 7.80 6.97
CA GLY A 301 -11.03 6.85 8.04
C GLY A 301 -9.80 7.21 8.88
N LYS A 302 -9.24 6.22 9.61
CA LYS A 302 -8.07 6.40 10.49
C LYS A 302 -6.76 6.13 9.74
N GLY A 303 -5.67 6.82 10.09
CA GLY A 303 -4.33 6.52 9.54
C GLY A 303 -3.97 7.25 8.24
N VAL A 304 -4.78 8.24 7.84
CA VAL A 304 -4.62 9.01 6.59
C VAL A 304 -3.43 9.97 6.66
N VAL A 305 -3.21 10.51 7.85
CA VAL A 305 -2.00 11.25 8.21
C VAL A 305 -1.18 10.32 9.08
N VAL A 306 0.14 10.35 8.96
CA VAL A 306 1.04 9.67 9.90
C VAL A 306 1.92 10.75 10.51
N LEU A 307 1.74 11.00 11.80
CA LEU A 307 2.63 11.89 12.55
C LEU A 307 3.91 11.12 12.92
N PRO A 308 5.04 11.79 13.18
CA PRO A 308 6.24 11.14 13.70
C PRO A 308 5.97 10.39 15.01
N GLU A 309 6.74 9.33 15.31
CA GLU A 309 6.71 8.71 16.63
C GLU A 309 7.04 9.75 17.74
N PRO A 310 6.39 9.68 18.92
CA PRO A 310 5.37 8.72 19.35
C PRO A 310 3.92 9.10 18.95
N TRP A 311 3.73 10.15 18.16
CA TRP A 311 2.42 10.71 17.78
C TRP A 311 1.71 9.93 16.67
N ASN A 312 2.37 8.96 16.05
CA ASN A 312 1.81 8.06 15.02
C ASN A 312 0.70 7.13 15.54
N GLN A 313 0.47 7.05 16.86
CA GLN A 313 -0.50 6.13 17.47
C GLN A 313 -1.96 6.47 17.13
N TYR A 314 -2.26 7.75 16.87
CA TYR A 314 -3.61 8.22 16.59
C TYR A 314 -3.59 9.34 15.57
N THR A 315 -4.21 9.10 14.40
CA THR A 315 -4.46 10.16 13.41
C THR A 315 -5.94 10.13 13.03
N ASN A 316 -6.70 10.89 13.81
CA ASN A 316 -8.12 11.15 13.55
C ASN A 316 -8.24 12.41 12.70
N THR A 317 -9.08 12.36 11.67
CA THR A 317 -9.52 13.56 10.97
C THR A 317 -10.50 14.34 11.83
N CYS A 318 -10.60 15.65 11.58
CA CYS A 318 -11.49 16.56 12.27
C CYS A 318 -11.93 17.66 11.30
N SER A 319 -13.00 18.35 11.66
CA SER A 319 -13.46 19.57 10.99
C SER A 319 -13.41 20.78 11.93
N GLN A 320 -13.42 20.53 13.24
CA GLN A 320 -13.28 21.53 14.30
C GLN A 320 -12.59 20.92 15.52
N ASP A 321 -12.02 21.77 16.39
CA ASP A 321 -11.25 21.34 17.57
C ASP A 321 -12.04 20.40 18.50
N THR A 322 -13.37 20.52 18.55
CA THR A 322 -14.20 19.64 19.39
C THR A 322 -14.19 18.18 18.95
N ASP A 323 -13.89 17.92 17.69
CA ASP A 323 -13.79 16.55 17.14
C ASP A 323 -12.54 15.84 17.70
N CYS A 324 -11.60 16.62 18.24
CA CYS A 324 -10.36 16.16 18.85
C CYS A 324 -10.46 15.95 20.37
N ASN A 325 -11.66 16.14 20.94
CA ASN A 325 -11.88 15.90 22.37
C ASN A 325 -11.60 14.44 22.75
N GLY A 326 -10.68 14.24 23.69
CA GLY A 326 -10.29 12.90 24.16
C GLY A 326 -9.41 12.12 23.17
N VAL A 327 -8.97 12.76 22.09
CA VAL A 327 -7.93 12.22 21.20
C VAL A 327 -6.57 12.56 21.79
N GLY A 328 -5.67 11.59 21.84
CA GLY A 328 -4.35 11.76 22.44
C GLY A 328 -3.54 10.48 22.41
N ILE A 329 -2.28 10.57 22.81
CA ILE A 329 -1.38 9.42 22.91
C ILE A 329 -1.12 9.06 24.38
N GLN A 330 -0.66 7.83 24.61
CA GLN A 330 -0.01 7.49 25.87
C GLN A 330 1.47 7.83 25.75
N TYR A 331 1.84 9.02 26.23
CA TYR A 331 3.21 9.51 26.19
C TYR A 331 4.02 8.88 27.32
N ASN A 332 4.95 7.99 26.97
CA ASN A 332 5.81 7.30 27.93
C ASN A 332 7.00 8.18 28.32
N VAL A 333 6.81 8.96 29.39
CA VAL A 333 7.83 9.84 30.00
C VAL A 333 9.05 9.05 30.44
N GLY A 334 8.85 7.86 31.03
CA GLY A 334 9.93 6.99 31.49
C GLY A 334 10.86 6.58 30.36
N LYS A 335 10.29 6.15 29.23
CA LYS A 335 11.08 5.85 28.01
C LYS A 335 11.83 7.08 27.53
N GLN A 336 11.17 8.23 27.47
CA GLN A 336 11.82 9.46 27.00
C GLN A 336 13.06 9.83 27.84
N ILE A 337 12.95 9.74 29.17
CA ILE A 337 14.07 10.01 30.08
C ILE A 337 15.21 9.01 29.85
N ARG A 338 14.90 7.72 29.68
CA ARG A 338 15.92 6.70 29.37
C ARG A 338 16.61 6.96 28.04
N ASP A 339 15.86 7.38 27.03
CA ASP A 339 16.40 7.72 25.72
C ASP A 339 17.38 8.91 25.82
N TRP A 340 17.07 9.92 26.64
CA TRP A 340 17.98 11.04 26.90
C TRP A 340 19.24 10.65 27.66
N LEU A 341 19.12 9.77 28.65
CA LEU A 341 20.25 9.29 29.44
C LEU A 341 21.09 8.24 28.72
N GLY A 342 20.56 7.64 27.64
CA GLY A 342 21.13 6.46 26.99
C GLY A 342 21.21 5.23 27.89
N SER A 343 20.46 5.22 29.00
CA SER A 343 20.49 4.16 30.02
C SER A 343 19.14 4.05 30.73
N ASP A 344 18.80 2.83 31.15
CA ASP A 344 17.70 2.54 32.06
C ASP A 344 18.06 2.80 33.53
N GLN A 345 19.33 3.05 33.83
CA GLN A 345 19.84 3.24 35.17
C GLN A 345 20.42 4.64 35.39
N LEU A 346 20.06 5.23 36.51
CA LEU A 346 20.60 6.49 37.00
C LEU A 346 21.47 6.21 38.24
N ASP A 347 22.76 6.54 38.16
CA ASP A 347 23.67 6.44 39.29
C ASP A 347 23.68 7.75 40.08
N ILE A 348 23.18 7.72 41.30
CA ILE A 348 23.10 8.89 42.20
C ILE A 348 24.21 8.87 43.27
N GLY A 349 25.27 8.08 43.07
CA GLY A 349 26.44 8.01 43.95
C GLY A 349 26.23 7.23 45.26
N ILE A 350 24.98 6.96 45.64
CA ILE A 350 24.60 6.09 46.77
C ILE A 350 23.93 4.78 46.33
N GLY A 351 23.75 4.59 45.02
CA GLY A 351 23.11 3.43 44.42
C GLY A 351 22.62 3.71 43.00
N LYS A 352 22.16 2.65 42.32
CA LYS A 352 21.57 2.74 40.99
C LYS A 352 20.05 2.70 41.08
N LEU A 353 19.40 3.68 40.47
CA LEU A 353 17.95 3.73 40.30
C LEU A 353 17.60 3.26 38.89
N THR A 354 16.46 2.58 38.73
CA THR A 354 16.01 2.07 37.43
C THR A 354 14.77 2.83 37.04
N ILE A 355 14.82 3.48 35.88
CA ILE A 355 13.74 4.30 35.36
C ILE A 355 12.76 3.39 34.63
N GLN A 356 11.57 3.23 35.19
CA GLN A 356 10.50 2.42 34.63
C GLN A 356 9.62 3.24 33.68
N ASP A 357 8.74 2.56 32.96
CA ASP A 357 7.72 3.21 32.14
C ASP A 357 6.72 3.96 33.03
N ALA A 358 6.49 5.23 32.69
CA ALA A 358 5.45 6.05 33.27
C ALA A 358 4.78 6.78 32.11
N SER A 359 3.51 6.47 31.87
CA SER A 359 2.76 7.00 30.73
C SER A 359 1.70 7.99 31.18
N VAL A 360 1.61 9.12 30.48
CA VAL A 360 0.52 10.09 30.65
C VAL A 360 -0.29 10.19 29.38
N ASN A 361 -1.58 10.46 29.53
CA ASN A 361 -2.40 10.82 28.40
C ASN A 361 -2.05 12.25 27.96
N TYR A 362 -1.51 12.39 26.75
CA TYR A 362 -1.21 13.69 26.16
C TYR A 362 -2.18 13.97 25.02
N GLY A 363 -3.01 14.99 25.19
CA GLY A 363 -4.11 15.31 24.28
C GLY A 363 -3.65 15.96 22.98
N MET A 364 -4.35 15.64 21.89
CA MET A 364 -4.16 16.18 20.55
C MET A 364 -5.36 17.05 20.18
N ASN A 365 -5.59 18.12 20.94
CA ASN A 365 -6.88 18.82 21.00
C ASN A 365 -7.11 19.83 19.85
N SER A 366 -6.11 20.05 19.01
CA SER A 366 -6.18 21.07 17.95
C SER A 366 -6.49 20.40 16.62
N CYS A 367 -7.48 20.91 15.91
CA CYS A 367 -7.85 20.44 14.57
C CYS A 367 -7.13 21.26 13.51
N ALA A 368 -6.03 20.77 12.97
CA ALA A 368 -5.24 21.52 11.99
C ALA A 368 -5.55 21.13 10.56
N ASP A 369 -5.83 22.15 9.73
CA ASP A 369 -6.16 21.97 8.33
C ASP A 369 -4.96 21.44 7.55
N ILE A 370 -5.18 20.31 6.89
CA ILE A 370 -4.27 19.72 5.92
C ILE A 370 -5.01 19.71 4.59
N GLN A 371 -4.40 20.32 3.59
CA GLN A 371 -4.86 20.18 2.23
C GLN A 371 -4.48 18.79 1.72
N ILE A 372 -5.48 17.94 1.49
CA ILE A 372 -5.30 16.56 1.03
C ILE A 372 -5.38 16.51 -0.50
N SER A 373 -6.16 17.39 -1.12
CA SER A 373 -6.21 17.61 -2.57
C SER A 373 -6.63 19.05 -2.91
N GLU A 374 -6.68 19.38 -4.21
CA GLU A 374 -7.18 20.66 -4.73
C GLU A 374 -8.63 20.98 -4.28
N THR A 375 -9.41 19.95 -3.92
CA THR A 375 -10.84 20.08 -3.60
C THR A 375 -11.22 19.59 -2.20
N ILE A 376 -10.29 18.98 -1.46
CA ILE A 376 -10.54 18.41 -0.13
C ILE A 376 -9.48 18.92 0.85
N SER A 377 -9.90 19.82 1.74
CA SER A 377 -9.15 20.22 2.94
C SER A 377 -9.76 19.55 4.15
N CYS A 378 -8.95 18.82 4.91
CA CYS A 378 -9.39 18.13 6.10
C CYS A 378 -8.56 18.53 7.30
N GLY A 379 -9.21 18.70 8.43
CA GLY A 379 -8.50 18.82 9.68
C GLY A 379 -7.92 17.48 10.13
N VAL A 380 -6.79 17.51 10.82
CA VAL A 380 -6.27 16.40 11.63
C VAL A 380 -6.13 16.84 13.08
N CYS A 381 -6.44 15.95 14.01
CA CYS A 381 -6.15 16.19 15.42
C CYS A 381 -4.64 16.13 15.65
N VAL A 382 -4.07 17.23 16.14
CA VAL A 382 -2.64 17.41 16.40
C VAL A 382 -2.42 17.91 17.82
N PRO A 383 -1.26 17.61 18.42
CA PRO A 383 -0.92 18.13 19.74
C PRO A 383 -0.68 19.64 19.74
N CYS A 384 -0.29 20.23 18.60
CA CYS A 384 -0.09 21.67 18.51
C CYS A 384 -0.19 22.25 17.09
N LYS A 385 -0.57 23.51 17.02
CA LYS A 385 -0.38 24.44 15.90
C LYS A 385 0.63 25.52 16.25
N VAL A 386 0.68 25.88 17.53
CA VAL A 386 1.59 26.88 18.12
C VAL A 386 2.15 26.36 19.44
N ASP A 387 3.24 26.95 19.93
CA ASP A 387 3.92 26.51 21.16
C ASP A 387 3.01 26.48 22.39
N THR A 388 2.07 27.42 22.48
CA THR A 388 1.13 27.49 23.61
C THR A 388 0.17 26.30 23.70
N ASP A 389 0.05 25.51 22.63
CA ASP A 389 -0.76 24.29 22.63
C ASP A 389 -0.05 23.13 23.35
N CYS A 390 1.29 23.17 23.41
CA CYS A 390 2.09 22.17 24.08
C CYS A 390 2.09 22.38 25.60
N LYS A 391 1.32 21.52 26.29
CA LYS A 391 1.22 21.53 27.75
C LYS A 391 2.45 20.87 28.38
N PRO A 392 3.00 21.44 29.46
CA PRO A 392 4.02 20.76 30.25
C PRO A 392 3.48 19.49 30.91
N ILE A 393 4.36 18.51 31.12
CA ILE A 393 4.06 17.28 31.86
C ILE A 393 4.71 17.36 33.24
N GLY A 394 3.90 17.41 34.29
CA GLY A 394 4.40 17.36 35.66
C GLY A 394 4.94 15.98 36.02
N LEU A 395 6.16 15.92 36.56
CA LEU A 395 6.84 14.70 36.96
C LEU A 395 6.45 14.21 38.34
N ASP A 396 6.05 15.11 39.25
CA ASP A 396 5.66 14.79 40.62
C ASP A 396 4.62 13.65 40.73
N PRO A 397 3.51 13.63 39.96
CA PRO A 397 2.56 12.53 40.01
C PRO A 397 3.07 11.22 39.40
N LEU A 398 4.16 11.26 38.61
CA LEU A 398 4.71 10.11 37.89
C LEU A 398 5.83 9.42 38.66
N VAL A 399 6.36 10.03 39.72
CA VAL A 399 7.44 9.48 40.56
C VAL A 399 7.18 8.03 40.98
N GLY A 400 5.95 7.72 41.41
CA GLY A 400 5.60 6.38 41.88
C GLY A 400 5.71 5.30 40.80
N ASP A 401 5.39 5.67 39.56
CA ASP A 401 5.47 4.79 38.39
C ASP A 401 6.90 4.75 37.82
N LEU A 402 7.57 5.91 37.72
CA LEU A 402 8.95 6.04 37.24
C LEU A 402 9.93 5.21 38.08
N PHE A 403 9.72 5.12 39.39
CA PHE A 403 10.60 4.39 40.32
C PHE A 403 9.89 3.21 40.98
N LYS A 404 8.94 2.60 40.25
CA LYS A 404 8.15 1.47 40.76
C LYS A 404 9.04 0.32 41.23
N GLY A 405 8.79 -0.14 42.46
CA GLY A 405 9.54 -1.26 43.06
C GLY A 405 10.84 -0.84 43.77
N GLN A 406 11.16 0.45 43.81
CA GLN A 406 12.34 0.98 44.50
C GLN A 406 11.91 1.75 45.76
N GLY A 407 11.82 1.04 46.89
CA GLY A 407 11.24 1.57 48.13
C GLY A 407 11.87 2.86 48.67
N LEU A 408 13.18 3.07 48.44
CA LEU A 408 13.85 4.32 48.80
C LEU A 408 13.44 5.50 47.89
N ALA A 409 13.26 5.24 46.59
CA ALA A 409 12.86 6.26 45.63
C ALA A 409 11.38 6.61 45.69
N GLN A 410 10.53 5.69 46.15
CA GLN A 410 9.11 5.98 46.39
C GLN A 410 8.86 6.85 47.62
N LEU A 411 9.72 6.75 48.65
CA LEU A 411 9.60 7.54 49.88
C LEU A 411 10.28 8.92 49.78
N ALA A 412 11.32 9.03 48.95
CA ALA A 412 12.11 10.24 48.76
C ALA A 412 11.99 10.82 47.34
N GLY A 413 10.95 10.45 46.58
CA GLY A 413 10.91 10.73 45.15
C GLY A 413 10.85 12.21 44.78
N ALA A 414 10.17 13.04 45.58
CA ALA A 414 10.25 14.49 45.47
C ALA A 414 11.69 14.99 45.71
N PHE A 415 12.33 14.54 46.79
CA PHE A 415 13.72 14.88 47.11
C PHE A 415 14.74 14.40 46.05
N LEU A 416 14.50 13.26 45.40
CA LEU A 416 15.33 12.77 44.31
C LEU A 416 15.17 13.62 43.06
N ILE A 417 13.96 14.05 42.76
CA ILE A 417 13.70 15.01 41.69
C ILE A 417 14.37 16.35 42.04
N ASP A 418 14.24 16.87 43.26
CA ASP A 418 14.93 18.10 43.70
C ASP A 418 16.46 17.98 43.59
N LEU A 419 17.01 16.80 43.89
CA LEU A 419 18.46 16.53 43.78
C LEU A 419 18.93 16.46 42.31
N LEU A 420 18.07 15.99 41.41
CA LEU A 420 18.36 15.86 39.98
C LEU A 420 18.14 17.18 39.22
N TYR A 421 17.16 17.97 39.64
CA TYR A 421 16.61 19.08 38.88
C TYR A 421 16.76 20.44 39.58
N GLY A 422 17.28 20.45 40.80
CA GLY A 422 17.36 21.63 41.65
C GLY A 422 16.06 21.89 42.41
N ASP A 423 16.14 22.76 43.41
CA ASP A 423 14.99 23.17 44.23
C ASP A 423 14.14 24.17 43.43
N ILE A 424 13.32 23.66 42.51
CA ILE A 424 12.40 24.43 41.67
C ILE A 424 10.95 24.17 42.09
N GLU A 425 10.12 25.20 42.08
CA GLU A 425 8.73 25.08 42.59
C GLU A 425 7.85 24.10 41.78
N LYS A 426 8.24 23.76 40.55
CA LYS A 426 7.51 22.82 39.67
C LYS A 426 8.46 21.96 38.83
N HIS A 427 8.29 20.65 38.90
CA HIS A 427 9.05 19.69 38.11
C HIS A 427 8.31 19.33 36.82
N ASP A 428 8.26 20.29 35.91
CA ASP A 428 7.58 20.13 34.64
C ASP A 428 8.57 19.82 33.51
N LEU A 429 8.24 18.83 32.69
CA LEU A 429 8.84 18.66 31.36
C LEU A 429 8.12 19.59 30.38
N ASN A 430 8.88 20.50 29.80
CA ASN A 430 8.41 21.53 28.89
C ASN A 430 8.59 21.09 27.43
N PHE A 431 7.61 21.45 26.61
CA PHE A 431 7.51 21.06 25.22
C PHE A 431 7.30 22.30 24.35
N PHE A 432 7.77 22.25 23.11
CA PHE A 432 7.47 23.25 22.08
C PHE A 432 6.85 22.59 20.87
N CYS A 433 6.19 23.38 20.04
CA CYS A 433 5.57 22.88 18.83
C CYS A 433 6.59 22.82 17.71
N GLN A 434 7.05 21.61 17.37
CA GLN A 434 7.90 21.41 16.20
C GLN A 434 7.02 21.27 14.95
N PRO A 435 7.14 22.17 13.96
CA PRO A 435 6.39 22.08 12.71
C PRO A 435 6.72 20.77 11.99
N VAL A 436 5.69 20.07 11.51
CA VAL A 436 5.84 18.87 10.66
C VAL A 436 5.50 19.21 9.21
N ALA A 437 4.49 20.04 8.99
CA ALA A 437 4.11 20.58 7.68
C ALA A 437 3.40 21.93 7.87
N ALA A 438 2.95 22.54 6.77
CA ALA A 438 2.27 23.82 6.81
C ALA A 438 1.02 23.76 7.71
N GLY A 439 1.02 24.54 8.79
CA GLY A 439 -0.15 24.73 9.66
C GLY A 439 -0.26 23.80 10.87
N TYR A 440 0.65 22.83 11.07
CA TYR A 440 0.63 21.96 12.25
C TYR A 440 1.98 21.37 12.67
N GLY A 441 2.06 20.96 13.93
CA GLY A 441 3.26 20.39 14.52
C GLY A 441 3.00 19.27 15.51
N VAL A 442 4.11 18.75 16.04
CA VAL A 442 4.13 17.82 17.16
C VAL A 442 4.77 18.46 18.38
N CYS A 443 4.26 18.17 19.57
CA CYS A 443 4.90 18.62 20.79
C CYS A 443 6.16 17.79 21.04
N VAL A 444 7.30 18.43 20.97
CA VAL A 444 8.59 17.79 21.26
C VAL A 444 9.20 18.42 22.51
N PRO A 445 9.93 17.65 23.32
CA PRO A 445 10.60 18.19 24.49
C PRO A 445 11.58 19.30 24.11
N CYS A 446 11.67 20.33 24.96
CA CYS A 446 12.62 21.40 24.74
C CYS A 446 14.05 20.91 24.94
N GLY A 447 15.02 21.56 24.28
CA GLY A 447 16.44 21.16 24.33
C GLY A 447 16.97 21.07 25.76
N ASN A 448 16.43 21.90 26.67
CA ASN A 448 16.41 21.60 28.09
C ASN A 448 14.95 21.50 28.56
N PRO A 449 14.41 20.29 28.76
CA PRO A 449 12.99 20.12 29.07
C PRO A 449 12.62 20.59 30.48
N MET A 450 13.60 20.86 31.34
CA MET A 450 13.38 21.31 32.73
C MET A 450 13.16 22.81 32.85
N ASN A 451 13.32 23.56 31.75
CA ASN A 451 13.05 24.98 31.71
C ASN A 451 11.92 25.26 30.74
N VAL A 452 11.11 26.28 31.05
CA VAL A 452 10.11 26.78 30.09
C VAL A 452 10.79 27.12 28.78
N CYS A 453 10.25 26.58 27.70
CA CYS A 453 10.65 26.93 26.35
C CYS A 453 10.37 28.43 26.21
N ALA A 454 11.32 29.23 25.73
CA ALA A 454 11.19 30.68 25.72
C ALA A 454 9.89 31.10 25.02
N THR A 455 8.86 31.49 25.79
CA THR A 455 7.55 31.86 25.26
C THR A 455 7.63 33.26 24.69
N GLY A 456 7.77 33.36 23.37
CA GLY A 456 7.66 34.61 22.63
C GLY A 456 8.01 34.34 21.18
N THR A 457 7.02 34.48 20.30
CA THR A 457 7.11 34.61 18.82
C THR A 457 8.40 34.06 18.22
N VAL A 458 8.31 32.93 17.51
CA VAL A 458 9.39 32.42 16.67
C VAL A 458 9.94 33.55 15.79
N PRO A 459 11.25 33.81 15.85
CA PRO A 459 12.02 33.73 14.62
C PRO A 459 13.04 32.61 14.77
N GLY A 460 13.18 31.81 13.72
CA GLY A 460 14.27 30.84 13.63
C GLY A 460 15.62 31.51 13.92
N SER A 461 16.57 30.71 14.42
CA SER A 461 17.85 31.13 14.99
C SER A 461 17.68 32.05 16.21
N GLY A 462 18.14 31.60 17.38
CA GLY A 462 18.54 32.56 18.39
C GLY A 462 19.46 33.56 17.69
N LYS A 463 19.20 34.86 17.82
CA LYS A 463 20.19 35.86 17.39
C LYS A 463 21.39 35.73 18.31
N CYS A 464 22.22 34.77 17.96
CA CYS A 464 23.63 34.85 18.11
C CYS A 464 24.06 36.10 17.37
N ASP A 465 24.98 36.83 17.96
CA ASP A 465 25.53 38.02 17.30
C ASP A 465 26.09 37.66 15.91
N HIS A 466 26.45 36.39 15.69
CA HIS A 466 26.80 35.77 14.41
C HIS A 466 26.70 34.23 14.47
N GLU A 467 26.86 33.56 13.31
CA GLU A 467 26.89 32.09 13.19
C GLU A 467 28.18 31.48 13.78
N VAL A 468 28.15 30.17 14.11
CA VAL A 468 29.32 29.46 14.70
C VAL A 468 30.55 29.42 13.79
N CYS A 469 30.38 29.59 12.48
CA CYS A 469 31.47 29.66 11.51
C CYS A 469 31.86 31.09 11.11
N THR A 470 31.40 32.11 11.85
CA THR A 470 31.74 33.52 11.62
C THR A 470 32.44 34.06 12.86
N GLU A 471 33.54 34.80 12.70
CA GLU A 471 34.21 35.45 13.84
C GLU A 471 33.39 36.63 14.38
N GLY A 472 33.46 36.89 15.69
CA GLY A 472 32.80 38.02 16.31
C GLY A 472 32.83 38.01 17.84
N THR A 473 31.77 38.54 18.45
CA THR A 473 31.59 38.57 19.91
C THR A 473 31.46 37.16 20.46
N ALA A 474 31.81 36.95 21.74
CA ALA A 474 31.69 35.63 22.35
C ALA A 474 30.26 35.10 22.21
N LEU A 475 30.10 33.88 21.69
CA LEU A 475 28.77 33.30 21.48
C LEU A 475 28.21 32.78 22.80
N ASP A 476 26.90 32.98 23.03
CA ASP A 476 26.21 32.32 24.13
C ASP A 476 26.21 30.80 23.83
N PRO A 477 26.55 29.91 24.79
CA PRO A 477 26.46 28.47 24.59
C PRO A 477 25.10 27.99 24.05
N LYS A 478 24.02 28.75 24.31
CA LYS A 478 22.65 28.49 23.81
C LYS A 478 22.47 28.78 22.32
N CYS A 479 23.48 29.32 21.64
CA CYS A 479 23.47 29.61 20.21
C CYS A 479 23.38 28.38 19.31
N GLY A 480 23.68 27.21 19.85
CA GLY A 480 23.55 25.94 19.15
C GLY A 480 24.34 24.86 19.85
N THR A 481 24.08 23.61 19.49
CA THR A 481 24.81 22.45 20.03
C THR A 481 26.30 22.55 19.74
N CYS A 482 26.67 23.12 18.59
CA CYS A 482 28.06 23.36 18.25
C CYS A 482 28.70 24.46 19.11
N ALA A 483 28.01 25.59 19.32
CA ALA A 483 28.47 26.61 20.26
C ALA A 483 28.67 25.99 21.65
N THR A 484 27.71 25.21 22.15
CA THR A 484 27.82 24.51 23.43
C THR A 484 29.08 23.64 23.54
N GLU A 485 29.39 22.83 22.53
CA GLU A 485 30.56 21.94 22.56
C GLU A 485 31.87 22.71 22.45
N VAL A 486 31.95 23.77 21.66
CA VAL A 486 33.13 24.65 21.64
C VAL A 486 33.29 25.35 22.99
N CYS A 487 32.24 25.97 23.56
CA CYS A 487 32.28 26.63 24.88
C CYS A 487 32.73 25.71 26.02
N LYS A 488 32.40 24.42 25.93
CA LYS A 488 32.76 23.40 26.90
C LYS A 488 34.24 23.03 26.84
N ASN A 489 34.86 23.14 25.67
CA ASN A 489 36.27 22.84 25.44
C ASN A 489 37.16 24.08 25.55
N ASP A 490 36.66 25.24 25.10
CA ASP A 490 37.27 26.55 25.25
C ASP A 490 36.25 27.57 25.77
N ALA A 491 36.29 27.80 27.09
CA ALA A 491 35.42 28.75 27.77
C ALA A 491 35.65 30.20 27.31
N PHE A 492 36.81 30.51 26.71
CA PHE A 492 37.12 31.85 26.20
C PHE A 492 36.24 32.22 24.99
N CYS A 493 35.81 31.24 24.19
CA CYS A 493 34.93 31.46 23.05
C CYS A 493 33.54 31.98 23.45
N CYS A 494 33.16 31.80 24.72
CA CYS A 494 31.79 32.06 25.21
C CYS A 494 31.75 32.90 26.49
N ASP A 495 32.89 33.44 26.91
CA ASP A 495 32.96 34.44 27.98
C ASP A 495 32.52 35.80 27.42
N GLY A 496 31.26 36.17 27.64
CA GLY A 496 30.72 37.47 27.22
C GLY A 496 31.37 38.70 27.88
N THR A 497 32.27 38.53 28.86
CA THR A 497 32.95 39.62 29.57
C THR A 497 34.38 39.83 29.07
N ASN A 498 35.14 38.76 28.85
CA ASN A 498 36.56 38.83 28.46
C ASN A 498 36.92 38.03 27.21
N GLY A 499 35.97 37.22 26.72
CA GLY A 499 36.12 36.31 25.61
C GLY A 499 35.70 36.90 24.27
N LYS A 500 35.95 36.14 23.21
CA LYS A 500 35.54 36.45 21.84
C LYS A 500 35.47 35.18 21.01
N TRP A 501 34.65 35.19 19.98
CA TRP A 501 34.58 34.09 19.02
C TRP A 501 35.55 34.37 17.86
N ASP A 502 36.82 34.02 18.02
CA ASP A 502 37.86 34.33 17.03
C ASP A 502 38.19 33.14 16.11
N SER A 503 39.21 33.30 15.26
CA SER A 503 39.67 32.26 14.32
C SER A 503 39.99 30.92 15.00
N LEU A 504 40.38 30.93 16.29
CA LEU A 504 40.63 29.71 17.05
C LEU A 504 39.29 29.03 17.37
N CYS A 505 38.30 29.78 17.85
CA CYS A 505 36.95 29.29 18.12
C CYS A 505 36.28 28.71 16.86
N VAL A 506 36.46 29.37 15.70
CA VAL A 506 35.98 28.85 14.41
C VAL A 506 36.72 27.57 14.00
N GLY A 507 38.04 27.50 14.18
CA GLY A 507 38.80 26.27 13.93
C GLY A 507 38.47 25.13 14.91
N GLU A 508 37.98 25.46 16.10
CA GLU A 508 37.52 24.50 17.09
C GLU A 508 36.13 23.92 16.79
N VAL A 509 35.32 24.62 15.99
CA VAL A 509 34.08 24.05 15.43
C VAL A 509 34.40 22.81 14.60
N ASP A 510 35.39 22.87 13.71
CA ASP A 510 35.84 21.72 12.90
C ASP A 510 36.34 20.55 13.75
N LYS A 511 36.76 20.83 14.99
CA LYS A 511 37.36 19.85 15.90
C LYS A 511 36.34 19.22 16.84
N TYR A 512 35.33 19.97 17.27
CA TYR A 512 34.40 19.56 18.32
C TYR A 512 32.95 19.39 17.85
N CYS A 513 32.61 19.89 16.66
CA CYS A 513 31.29 19.76 16.09
C CYS A 513 31.27 18.76 14.92
N THR A 514 30.12 18.14 14.68
CA THR A 514 29.86 17.33 13.48
C THR A 514 29.72 18.19 12.22
N SER A 515 29.36 19.46 12.39
CA SER A 515 29.41 20.49 11.36
C SER A 515 30.84 20.99 11.27
N SER A 516 31.53 20.69 10.17
CA SER A 516 32.77 21.37 9.86
C SER A 516 32.44 22.72 9.23
N CYS A 517 33.05 23.79 9.75
CA CYS A 517 33.20 25.06 9.03
C CYS A 517 33.99 24.89 7.72
N GLY A 518 34.50 23.69 7.42
CA GLY A 518 34.81 23.24 6.06
C GLY A 518 34.27 21.83 5.72
N GLY A 519 33.15 21.73 4.99
CA GLY A 519 32.68 20.47 4.39
C GLY A 519 31.33 20.47 3.62
N THR A 520 31.40 20.66 2.30
CA THR A 520 30.52 20.11 1.23
C THR A 520 29.13 20.70 0.91
N THR A 521 28.79 21.94 1.25
CA THR A 521 27.84 22.80 0.49
C THR A 521 27.97 24.25 0.96
N THR A 522 29.20 24.77 0.94
CA THR A 522 29.51 26.09 1.45
C THR A 522 28.91 27.15 0.54
N LYS A 523 27.99 27.97 1.05
CA LYS A 523 27.73 29.26 0.41
C LYS A 523 29.07 29.98 0.32
N CYS A 524 29.57 30.19 -0.90
CA CYS A 524 30.83 30.88 -1.14
C CYS A 524 30.82 32.27 -0.48
N GLU A 525 31.98 32.77 -0.04
CA GLU A 525 32.13 34.10 0.60
C GLU A 525 31.40 35.18 -0.21
N HIS A 526 31.49 35.06 -1.53
CA HIS A 526 30.64 35.75 -2.48
C HIS A 526 30.28 34.83 -3.65
N ASP A 527 29.36 35.30 -4.49
CA ASP A 527 28.94 34.63 -5.70
C ASP A 527 30.17 34.35 -6.61
N PRO A 528 30.42 33.09 -7.04
CA PRO A 528 31.51 32.71 -7.96
C PRO A 528 31.49 33.44 -9.31
N CYS A 529 30.44 34.19 -9.59
CA CYS A 529 30.20 34.83 -10.88
C CYS A 529 30.38 36.34 -10.79
N THR A 530 30.85 36.79 -9.63
CA THR A 530 31.23 38.16 -9.32
C THR A 530 32.69 38.19 -8.90
N VAL A 531 33.40 39.26 -9.27
CA VAL A 531 34.80 39.46 -8.89
C VAL A 531 34.89 39.76 -7.40
N GLY A 532 35.87 39.19 -6.71
CA GLY A 532 36.06 39.42 -5.28
C GLY A 532 37.34 38.80 -4.71
N ASN A 533 37.33 38.56 -3.41
CA ASN A 533 38.42 37.87 -2.71
C ASN A 533 38.57 36.44 -3.24
N ALA A 534 39.74 35.83 -3.07
CA ALA A 534 39.91 34.43 -3.47
C ALA A 534 38.88 33.55 -2.74
N LEU A 535 38.12 32.76 -3.49
CA LEU A 535 37.10 31.88 -2.92
C LEU A 535 37.73 30.60 -2.38
N ASP A 536 37.17 30.05 -1.30
CA ASP A 536 37.61 28.75 -0.81
C ASP A 536 37.39 27.67 -1.87
N SER A 537 38.45 26.92 -2.18
CA SER A 537 38.43 25.87 -3.20
C SER A 537 37.37 24.78 -3.00
N LYS A 538 36.79 24.68 -1.81
CA LYS A 538 35.75 23.72 -1.46
C LYS A 538 34.36 24.35 -1.37
N CYS A 539 34.21 25.64 -1.69
CA CYS A 539 32.94 26.33 -1.47
C CYS A 539 31.83 25.81 -2.40
N SER A 540 32.12 25.60 -3.67
CA SER A 540 31.20 24.92 -4.58
C SER A 540 31.96 24.01 -5.52
N GLU A 541 31.27 23.03 -6.11
CA GLU A 541 31.88 22.19 -7.14
C GLU A 541 32.35 22.99 -8.37
N CYS A 542 31.71 24.14 -8.63
CA CYS A 542 32.15 25.10 -9.63
C CYS A 542 33.50 25.70 -9.26
N VAL A 543 33.60 26.26 -8.04
CA VAL A 543 34.83 26.88 -7.55
C VAL A 543 35.94 25.85 -7.49
N THR A 544 35.69 24.64 -6.96
CA THR A 544 36.67 23.54 -6.99
C THR A 544 37.24 23.28 -8.38
N ALA A 545 36.37 23.27 -9.41
CA ALA A 545 36.79 23.00 -10.78
C ALA A 545 37.64 24.15 -11.36
N VAL A 546 37.28 25.41 -11.09
CA VAL A 546 38.06 26.59 -11.51
C VAL A 546 39.40 26.66 -10.77
N CYS A 547 39.43 26.43 -9.46
CA CYS A 547 40.66 26.42 -8.65
C CYS A 547 41.65 25.32 -9.08
N ALA A 548 41.13 24.20 -9.59
CA ALA A 548 41.96 23.10 -10.06
C ALA A 548 42.70 23.45 -11.36
N ASP A 549 42.15 24.37 -12.16
CA ASP A 549 42.80 24.87 -13.38
C ASP A 549 43.71 26.06 -13.07
N ASP A 550 43.25 26.99 -12.22
CA ASP A 550 44.05 28.12 -11.75
C ASP A 550 43.99 28.29 -10.22
N ALA A 551 45.08 27.88 -9.56
CA ALA A 551 45.23 27.98 -8.12
C ALA A 551 45.24 29.45 -7.62
N PHE A 552 45.48 30.44 -8.48
CA PHE A 552 45.42 31.86 -8.09
C PHE A 552 44.00 32.28 -7.69
N CYS A 553 42.96 31.72 -8.32
CA CYS A 553 41.56 32.04 -8.02
C CYS A 553 41.17 31.71 -6.56
N CYS A 554 41.90 30.80 -5.92
CA CYS A 554 41.52 30.23 -4.61
C CYS A 554 42.66 30.28 -3.59
N ASN A 555 43.71 31.03 -3.90
CA ASN A 555 44.80 31.29 -2.99
C ASN A 555 44.44 32.46 -2.06
N THR A 556 43.95 32.16 -0.86
CA THR A 556 43.51 33.16 0.12
C THR A 556 44.64 34.03 0.69
N GLN A 557 45.91 33.70 0.41
CA GLN A 557 47.07 34.43 0.92
C GLN A 557 47.64 35.44 -0.10
N SER A 558 47.44 35.21 -1.39
CA SER A 558 48.10 36.00 -2.46
C SER A 558 47.31 36.09 -3.77
N GLY A 559 46.16 35.42 -3.85
CA GLY A 559 45.29 35.37 -5.01
C GLY A 559 44.01 36.18 -4.86
N THR A 560 43.24 36.24 -5.93
CA THR A 560 41.94 36.92 -5.97
C THR A 560 41.01 36.18 -6.92
N TRP A 561 39.70 36.18 -6.65
CA TRP A 561 38.70 35.71 -7.59
C TRP A 561 38.42 36.81 -8.62
N ASP A 562 39.29 36.94 -9.61
CA ASP A 562 39.31 38.07 -10.55
C ASP A 562 38.42 37.86 -11.78
N SER A 563 38.50 38.78 -12.75
CA SER A 563 37.71 38.70 -13.99
C SER A 563 38.03 37.47 -14.83
N TYR A 564 39.23 36.91 -14.72
CA TYR A 564 39.59 35.67 -15.38
C TYR A 564 38.87 34.50 -14.72
N CYS A 565 38.92 34.38 -13.38
CA CYS A 565 38.21 33.34 -12.62
C CYS A 565 36.69 33.34 -12.91
N VAL A 566 36.08 34.53 -12.99
CA VAL A 566 34.66 34.69 -13.36
C VAL A 566 34.39 34.30 -14.82
N THR A 567 35.29 34.64 -15.75
CA THR A 567 35.11 34.30 -17.18
C THR A 567 35.21 32.80 -17.40
N GLU A 568 36.18 32.15 -16.75
CA GLU A 568 36.33 30.70 -16.75
C GLU A 568 35.11 30.03 -16.13
N GLY A 569 34.64 30.48 -14.96
CA GLY A 569 33.41 29.96 -14.34
C GLY A 569 32.15 30.11 -15.21
N LYS A 570 32.09 31.12 -16.10
CA LYS A 570 30.97 31.31 -17.05
C LYS A 570 31.07 30.43 -18.29
N ASP A 571 32.24 29.86 -18.59
CA ASP A 571 32.39 28.90 -19.68
C ASP A 571 31.87 27.54 -19.23
N THR A 572 30.56 27.34 -19.37
CA THR A 572 29.89 26.09 -19.02
C THR A 572 30.27 24.92 -19.94
N THR A 573 30.94 25.17 -21.06
CA THR A 573 31.49 24.11 -21.92
C THR A 573 32.80 23.57 -21.36
N LYS A 574 33.59 24.43 -20.71
CA LYS A 574 34.83 24.07 -20.01
C LYS A 574 34.57 23.59 -18.57
N TYR A 575 33.63 24.20 -17.86
CA TYR A 575 33.27 23.83 -16.48
C TYR A 575 31.76 23.56 -16.35
N PRO A 576 31.29 22.36 -16.73
CA PRO A 576 29.87 21.99 -16.64
C PRO A 576 29.29 22.10 -15.21
N LYS A 577 30.17 21.96 -14.21
CA LYS A 577 29.83 22.10 -12.78
C LYS A 577 29.50 23.55 -12.38
N CYS A 578 29.80 24.52 -13.25
CA CYS A 578 29.51 25.92 -13.05
C CYS A 578 28.21 26.39 -13.73
N VAL A 579 27.45 25.52 -14.41
CA VAL A 579 26.18 25.89 -15.05
C VAL A 579 25.21 26.55 -14.06
N ASN A 580 25.04 25.93 -12.89
CA ASN A 580 24.11 26.42 -11.87
C ASN A 580 24.70 27.57 -11.03
N ALA A 581 26.03 27.74 -11.06
CA ALA A 581 26.68 28.84 -10.35
C ALA A 581 26.70 30.10 -11.23
N CYS A 582 27.28 30.01 -12.43
CA CYS A 582 27.64 31.15 -13.28
C CYS A 582 27.05 31.16 -14.67
N GLY A 583 26.31 30.13 -15.06
CA GLY A 583 25.58 30.06 -16.33
C GLY A 583 24.37 31.00 -16.41
N GLY A 584 24.26 31.97 -15.48
CA GLY A 584 23.09 32.83 -15.37
C GLY A 584 21.85 32.10 -14.87
N GLY A 585 21.97 30.96 -14.18
CA GLY A 585 20.85 30.12 -13.79
C GLY A 585 19.93 30.73 -12.73
N CYS A 586 18.68 30.27 -12.75
CA CYS A 586 17.63 30.66 -11.82
C CYS A 586 17.94 30.26 -10.37
N VAL A 587 17.43 31.05 -9.41
CA VAL A 587 17.65 30.84 -7.97
C VAL A 587 17.09 29.50 -7.46
N HIS A 588 16.22 28.89 -8.25
CA HIS A 588 15.81 27.49 -8.21
C HIS A 588 15.39 27.05 -9.63
N SER A 589 15.09 25.77 -9.81
CA SER A 589 14.59 25.21 -11.07
C SER A 589 13.29 25.89 -11.50
N GLU A 590 13.15 26.16 -12.80
CA GLU A 590 11.92 26.71 -13.41
C GLU A 590 10.74 25.72 -13.34
N CYS A 591 11.05 24.44 -13.09
CA CYS A 591 10.09 23.36 -13.00
C CYS A 591 9.61 23.11 -11.56
N GLU A 592 10.06 23.93 -10.60
CA GLU A 592 9.74 23.83 -9.19
C GLU A 592 9.25 25.18 -8.67
N THR A 593 8.30 25.16 -7.74
CA THR A 593 7.77 26.38 -7.13
C THR A 593 8.78 26.98 -6.16
N GLY A 594 8.87 28.30 -6.10
CA GLY A 594 9.76 29.01 -5.19
C GLY A 594 9.67 30.52 -5.33
N ALA A 595 10.67 31.24 -4.82
CA ALA A 595 10.72 32.69 -4.90
C ALA A 595 10.80 33.18 -6.35
N ALA A 596 10.18 34.34 -6.64
CA ALA A 596 10.17 34.93 -7.99
C ALA A 596 11.53 34.83 -8.71
N LEU A 597 11.54 34.22 -9.89
CA LEU A 597 12.74 34.08 -10.71
C LEU A 597 13.03 35.38 -11.46
N LYS A 598 14.31 35.72 -11.63
CA LYS A 598 14.68 36.88 -12.45
C LYS A 598 14.40 36.56 -13.93
N SER A 599 13.82 37.50 -14.66
CA SER A 599 13.48 37.27 -16.06
C SER A 599 14.66 36.95 -16.97
N ASP A 600 15.88 37.27 -16.57
CA ASP A 600 17.10 36.98 -17.31
C ASP A 600 17.85 35.73 -16.80
N CYS A 601 17.28 34.96 -15.87
CA CYS A 601 17.94 33.79 -15.29
C CYS A 601 17.89 32.51 -16.15
N SER A 602 17.08 32.50 -17.20
CA SER A 602 17.16 31.50 -18.26
C SER A 602 16.25 31.92 -19.41
N ALA A 603 16.40 31.26 -20.56
CA ALA A 603 15.45 31.43 -21.65
C ALA A 603 14.03 31.00 -21.27
N CYS A 604 13.91 30.00 -20.37
CA CYS A 604 12.64 29.55 -19.81
C CYS A 604 12.00 30.64 -18.94
N ALA A 605 12.75 31.18 -17.96
CA ALA A 605 12.29 32.28 -17.14
C ALA A 605 11.94 33.50 -18.00
N THR A 606 12.76 33.88 -18.99
CA THR A 606 12.42 34.97 -19.91
C THR A 606 11.08 34.76 -20.60
N ALA A 607 10.80 33.55 -21.10
CA ALA A 607 9.55 33.23 -21.80
C ALA A 607 8.35 33.28 -20.84
N VAL A 608 8.45 32.63 -19.68
CA VAL A 608 7.39 32.60 -18.67
C VAL A 608 7.13 34.00 -18.12
N CYS A 609 8.16 34.77 -17.75
CA CYS A 609 7.99 36.15 -17.27
C CYS A 609 7.34 37.09 -18.29
N ALA A 610 7.50 36.81 -19.59
CA ALA A 610 6.90 37.60 -20.64
C ALA A 610 5.41 37.26 -20.83
N ALA A 611 5.01 36.04 -20.50
CA ALA A 611 3.62 35.59 -20.50
C ALA A 611 2.90 35.99 -19.19
N ASP A 612 3.55 35.77 -18.06
CA ASP A 612 3.08 36.11 -16.72
C ASP A 612 4.15 36.83 -15.89
N ASP A 613 3.93 38.13 -15.73
CA ASP A 613 4.79 39.04 -14.98
C ASP A 613 4.74 38.78 -13.46
N PHE A 614 3.72 38.07 -12.97
CA PHE A 614 3.61 37.64 -11.57
C PHE A 614 4.79 36.73 -11.18
N CYS A 615 5.16 35.81 -12.07
CA CYS A 615 6.22 34.81 -11.87
C CYS A 615 7.58 35.41 -11.51
N CYS A 616 7.79 36.67 -11.89
CA CYS A 616 9.12 37.30 -11.85
C CYS A 616 9.15 38.59 -11.04
N LYS A 617 7.98 39.01 -10.53
CA LYS A 617 7.85 40.16 -9.62
C LYS A 617 7.31 39.79 -8.25
N THR A 618 6.52 38.73 -8.15
CA THR A 618 5.84 38.35 -6.91
C THR A 618 6.32 37.01 -6.41
N ASP A 619 6.05 35.91 -7.15
CA ASP A 619 6.42 34.56 -6.72
C ASP A 619 6.42 33.59 -7.90
N TRP A 620 7.22 32.51 -7.85
CA TRP A 620 7.21 31.45 -8.85
C TRP A 620 6.35 30.29 -8.36
N ASP A 621 5.04 30.38 -8.54
CA ASP A 621 4.07 29.43 -8.00
C ASP A 621 3.75 28.25 -8.95
N SER A 622 2.72 27.45 -8.62
CA SER A 622 2.33 26.29 -9.43
C SER A 622 1.79 26.65 -10.82
N GLN A 623 1.26 27.87 -10.99
CA GLN A 623 0.85 28.39 -12.28
C GLN A 623 2.09 28.69 -13.13
N CYS A 624 3.12 29.33 -12.55
CA CYS A 624 4.41 29.57 -13.20
C CYS A 624 5.09 28.27 -13.65
N VAL A 625 5.04 27.22 -12.83
CA VAL A 625 5.56 25.88 -13.20
C VAL A 625 4.73 25.25 -14.33
N THR A 626 3.41 25.42 -14.32
CA THR A 626 2.53 24.92 -15.40
C THR A 626 2.83 25.62 -16.71
N GLU A 627 3.06 26.93 -16.67
CA GLU A 627 3.47 27.73 -17.82
C GLU A 627 4.87 27.32 -18.30
N ALA A 628 5.81 27.10 -17.37
CA ALA A 628 7.12 26.56 -17.70
C ALA A 628 7.03 25.20 -18.41
N LYS A 629 6.14 24.29 -17.97
CA LYS A 629 5.93 23.00 -18.67
C LYS A 629 5.32 23.14 -20.07
N ALA A 630 4.53 24.19 -20.28
CA ALA A 630 3.94 24.48 -21.58
C ALA A 630 4.92 25.19 -22.53
N GLU A 631 5.97 25.82 -22.00
CA GLU A 631 6.93 26.60 -22.76
C GLU A 631 8.05 25.75 -23.37
N THR A 632 8.23 25.88 -24.69
CA THR A 632 9.26 25.09 -25.43
C THR A 632 10.70 25.47 -25.08
N ALA A 633 10.91 26.64 -24.47
CA ALA A 633 12.20 27.08 -23.97
C ALA A 633 12.58 26.43 -22.63
N CYS A 634 11.63 25.76 -21.97
CA CYS A 634 11.80 25.09 -20.70
C CYS A 634 12.01 23.58 -20.90
N SER A 635 12.89 22.99 -20.11
CA SER A 635 13.14 21.53 -20.13
C SER A 635 12.50 20.86 -18.91
N CYS A 636 11.21 21.15 -18.69
CA CYS A 636 10.47 20.61 -17.55
C CYS A 636 9.77 19.28 -17.89
N PRO A 637 9.94 18.22 -17.07
CA PRO A 637 9.32 16.93 -17.29
C PRO A 637 7.82 16.87 -16.97
#